data_AF-A0A3P8ACV8-F1
#
_entry.id   AF-A0A3P8ACV8-F1
#
_cell.length_a   1.000
_cell.length_b   1.000
_cell.length_c   1.000
_cell.angle_alpha   90.00
_cell.angle_beta   90.00
_cell.angle_gamma   90.00
#
_symmetry.space_group_name_H-M   'P 1'
#
loop_
_entity.id
_entity.type
_entity.pdbx_description
1 polymer ?
#
loop_
_entity_poly.entity_id
_entity_poly.type
_entity_poly.pdbx_seq_one_letter_code
_entity_poly.pdbx_strand_id
1 'polypeptide(L)' 'MTSVHDAILSDLVYPAEIVGKRIRIHLDGRRLIKVHLDKTQMTNVEHKVDTFTGVYKHLTGKDVTFEFPDPLL' A
#
# COMPACT_ATOMS: atom_id res chain seq x y z
N MET A 1 -0.55 -7.39 16.86
CA MET A 1 0.48 -7.27 15.80
C MET A 1 -0.10 -6.65 14.52
N THR A 2 -0.84 -5.55 14.63
CA THR A 2 -1.42 -4.82 13.47
C THR A 2 -0.89 -3.40 13.42
N SER A 3 -0.82 -2.73 14.58
CA SER A 3 -0.29 -1.37 14.74
C SER A 3 1.10 -1.15 14.12
N VAL A 4 2.04 -2.08 14.33
CA VAL A 4 3.40 -1.96 13.79
C VAL A 4 3.41 -2.04 12.26
N HIS A 5 2.59 -2.91 11.66
CA HIS A 5 2.51 -3.00 10.20
C HIS A 5 1.85 -1.76 9.59
N ASP A 6 0.84 -1.21 10.25
CA ASP A 6 0.18 0.01 9.81
C ASP A 6 1.11 1.22 9.91
N ALA A 7 1.91 1.31 10.97
CA ALA A 7 2.94 2.34 11.12
C ALA A 7 4.00 2.24 10.01
N ILE A 8 4.52 1.04 9.73
CA ILE A 8 5.50 0.84 8.63
C ILE A 8 4.90 1.28 7.29
N LEU A 9 3.64 0.93 7.00
CA LEU A 9 2.99 1.34 5.75
C LEU A 9 2.89 2.87 5.66
N SER A 10 2.51 3.55 6.74
CA SER A 10 2.41 5.00 6.78
C SER A 10 3.76 5.69 6.54
N ASP A 11 4.82 5.21 7.18
CA ASP A 11 6.16 5.80 7.06
C ASP A 11 6.76 5.58 5.68
N LEU A 12 6.47 4.43 5.05
CA LEU A 12 7.01 4.05 3.75
C LEU A 12 6.50 4.95 2.61
N VAL A 13 5.26 5.41 2.70
CA VAL A 13 4.58 6.09 1.58
C VAL A 13 4.72 7.62 1.61
N TYR A 14 5.41 8.17 2.61
CA TYR A 14 5.65 9.61 2.71
C TYR A 14 6.32 10.16 1.42
N PRO A 15 5.82 11.27 0.82
CA PRO A 15 4.84 12.23 1.34
C PRO A 15 3.35 11.93 1.05
N ALA A 16 3.01 10.79 0.45
CA ALA A 16 1.61 10.41 0.24
C ALA A 16 0.97 9.88 1.54
N GLU A 17 -0.33 10.11 1.69
CA GLU A 17 -1.12 9.54 2.78
C GLU A 17 -1.95 8.36 2.29
N ILE A 18 -2.22 7.40 3.19
CA ILE A 18 -3.08 6.25 2.90
C ILE A 18 -4.54 6.67 3.10
N VAL A 19 -5.28 6.80 2.00
CA VAL A 19 -6.72 7.15 2.02
C VAL A 19 -7.62 5.93 2.19
N GLY A 20 -7.09 4.73 1.96
CA GLY A 20 -7.85 3.50 2.10
C GLY A 20 -6.98 2.26 2.11
N LYS A 21 -7.51 1.18 2.70
CA LYS A 21 -6.83 -0.12 2.77
C LYS A 21 -7.86 -1.23 2.59
N ARG A 22 -7.62 -2.12 1.64
CA ARG A 22 -8.46 -3.29 1.37
C ARG A 22 -7.60 -4.54 1.43
N ILE A 23 -8.13 -5.64 1.95
CA ILE A 23 -7.44 -6.93 1.95
C ILE A 23 -8.22 -7.85 1.04
N ARG A 24 -7.61 -8.25 -0.08
CA ARG A 24 -8.15 -9.28 -0.95
C ARG A 24 -7.66 -10.64 -0.47
N ILE A 25 -8.58 -11.57 -0.27
CA ILE A 25 -8.27 -12.95 0.07
C ILE A 25 -8.52 -13.78 -1.19
N HIS A 26 -7.50 -14.51 -1.63
CA HIS A 26 -7.58 -15.41 -2.76
C HIS A 26 -8.15 -16.77 -2.34
N LEU A 27 -8.61 -17.57 -3.31
CA LEU A 27 -9.16 -18.92 -3.08
C LEU A 27 -8.13 -19.87 -2.45
N ASP A 28 -6.84 -19.65 -2.70
CA ASP A 28 -5.71 -20.38 -2.10
C ASP A 28 -5.36 -19.89 -0.68
N GLY A 29 -6.14 -18.96 -0.12
CA GLY A 29 -5.94 -18.39 1.20
C GLY A 29 -4.90 -17.27 1.27
N ARG A 30 -4.21 -16.95 0.17
CA ARG A 30 -3.24 -15.84 0.13
C ARG A 30 -3.94 -14.50 0.31
N ARG A 31 -3.30 -13.60 1.05
CA ARG A 31 -3.81 -12.25 1.35
C ARG A 31 -2.97 -11.22 0.59
N LEU A 32 -3.64 -10.43 -0.23
CA LEU A 32 -3.04 -9.29 -0.92
C LEU A 32 -3.59 -8.00 -0.29
N ILE A 33 -2.69 -7.17 0.23
CA ILE A 33 -3.06 -5.87 0.80
C ILE A 33 -3.06 -4.83 -0.32
N LYS A 34 -4.21 -4.23 -0.61
CA LYS A 34 -4.34 -3.10 -1.54
C LYS A 34 -4.41 -1.80 -0.75
N VAL A 35 -3.39 -0.97 -0.88
CA VAL A 35 -3.27 0.34 -0.22
C VAL A 35 -3.64 1.41 -1.25
N HIS A 36 -4.62 2.24 -0.90
CA HIS A 36 -4.99 3.39 -1.71
C HIS A 36 -4.23 4.61 -1.20
N LEU A 37 -3.46 5.24 -2.07
CA LEU A 37 -2.72 6.47 -1.77
C LEU A 37 -3.51 7.69 -2.23
N ASP A 38 -3.26 8.83 -1.58
CA ASP A 38 -3.83 10.11 -2.01
C ASP A 38 -3.37 10.45 -3.45
N LYS A 39 -4.34 10.68 -4.34
CA LYS A 39 -4.12 11.01 -5.75
C LYS A 39 -3.41 12.35 -5.93
N THR A 40 -3.49 13.27 -4.96
CA THR A 40 -2.80 14.56 -5.04
C THR A 40 -1.27 14.41 -5.09
N GLN A 41 -0.73 13.32 -4.53
CA GLN A 41 0.71 13.04 -4.46
C GLN A 41 1.20 12.09 -5.56
N MET A 42 0.33 11.69 -6.50
CA MET A 42 0.64 10.69 -7.53
C MET A 42 1.93 11.00 -8.29
N THR A 43 2.07 12.21 -8.84
CA THR A 43 3.26 12.61 -9.61
C THR A 43 4.57 12.50 -8.81
N ASN A 44 4.51 12.67 -7.49
CA ASN A 44 5.68 12.65 -6.61
C ASN A 44 6.09 11.24 -6.17
N VAL A 45 5.16 10.28 -6.21
CA VAL A 45 5.31 8.99 -5.51
C VAL A 45 5.11 7.77 -6.43
N GLU A 46 4.45 7.92 -7.57
CA GLU A 46 4.13 6.83 -8.52
C GLU A 46 5.38 6.02 -8.93
N HIS A 47 6.48 6.69 -9.24
CA HIS A 47 7.75 6.06 -9.63
C HIS A 47 8.43 5.27 -8.50
N LYS A 48 7.92 5.34 -7.25
CA LYS A 48 8.46 4.63 -6.08
C LYS A 48 7.61 3.43 -5.66
N VAL A 49 6.43 3.24 -6.23
CA VAL A 49 5.44 2.23 -5.81
C VAL A 49 6.01 0.80 -5.81
N ASP A 50 6.79 0.44 -6.82
CA ASP A 50 7.44 -0.87 -6.90
C ASP A 50 8.48 -1.06 -5.78
N THR A 51 9.18 0.02 -5.42
CA THR A 51 10.15 0.00 -4.32
C THR A 51 9.45 -0.21 -2.98
N PHE A 52 8.32 0.48 -2.75
CA PHE A 52 7.53 0.28 -1.52
C PHE A 52 7.04 -1.16 -1.39
N THR A 53 6.57 -1.74 -2.48
CA THR A 53 6.13 -3.13 -2.52
C THR A 53 7.26 -4.08 -2.12
N GLY A 54 8.46 -3.88 -2.69
CA GLY A 54 9.65 -4.66 -2.34
C GLY A 54 10.07 -4.52 -0.88
N VAL A 55 10.14 -3.29 -0.37
CA VAL A 55 10.55 -3.01 1.03
C VAL A 55 9.56 -3.62 2.03
N TYR A 56 8.26 -3.42 1.83
CA TYR A 56 7.26 -3.98 2.74
C TYR A 56 7.27 -5.51 2.74
N LYS A 57 7.41 -6.12 1.56
CA LYS A 57 7.56 -7.57 1.42
C LYS A 57 8.82 -8.09 2.10
N HIS A 58 9.95 -7.39 1.98
CA HIS A 58 11.20 -7.76 2.63
C HIS A 58 11.10 -7.68 4.16
N LEU A 59 10.49 -6.61 4.70
CA LEU A 59 10.37 -6.40 6.15
C LEU A 59 9.33 -7.31 6.81
N THR A 60 8.26 -7.67 6.10
CA THR A 60 7.07 -8.29 6.73
C THR A 60 6.67 -9.63 6.15
N GLY A 61 7.21 -10.00 4.98
CA GLY A 61 6.81 -11.19 4.21
C GLY A 61 5.41 -11.11 3.58
N LYS A 62 4.72 -9.97 3.66
CA LYS A 62 3.35 -9.81 3.16
C LYS A 62 3.35 -9.12 1.78
N ASP A 63 2.49 -9.61 0.89
CA ASP A 63 2.27 -8.98 -0.41
C ASP A 63 1.36 -7.75 -0.27
N VAL A 64 1.80 -6.65 -0.85
CA VAL A 64 1.09 -5.36 -0.88
C VAL A 64 1.12 -4.79 -2.30
N THR A 65 0.08 -4.06 -2.69
CA THR A 65 0.07 -3.21 -3.89
C THR A 65 -0.41 -1.81 -3.50
N PHE A 66 0.18 -0.79 -4.12
CA PHE A 66 -0.22 0.61 -3.93
C PHE A 66 -0.92 1.09 -5.20
N GLU A 67 -2.10 1.69 -5.04
CA GLU A 67 -2.96 2.14 -6.13
C GLU A 67 -3.45 3.55 -5.82
N PHE A 68 -3.65 4.38 -6.84
CA PHE A 68 -4.33 5.66 -6.69
C PHE A 68 -5.79 5.47 -7.08
N PRO A 69 -6.76 5.72 -6.17
CA PRO A 69 -8.15 5.50 -6.48
C PRO A 69 -8.62 6.48 -7.56
N ASP A 70 -9.40 6.00 -8.52
CA ASP A 70 -10.15 6.90 -9.38
C ASP A 70 -11.31 7.52 -8.60
N PRO A 71 -11.62 8.81 -8.84
CA PRO A 71 -12.82 9.41 -8.29
C PRO A 71 -14.01 8.56 -8.74
N LEU A 72 -14.81 8.11 -7.77
CA LEU A 72 -16.07 7.46 -8.07
C LEU A 72 -16.94 8.48 -8.83
N LEU A 73 -17.20 8.21 -10.11
CA LEU A 73 -18.17 8.94 -10.93
C LEU A 73 -19.59 8.78 -10.36
#